data_AF-A0A6J6PZ85-F1
#
_entry.id   AF-A0A6J6PZ85-F1
#
_cell.length_a   1.000
_cell.length_b   1.000
_cell.length_c   1.000
_cell.angle_alpha   90.00
_cell.angle_beta   90.00
_cell.angle_gamma   90.00
#
_symmetry.space_group_name_H-M   'P 1'
#
loop_
_entity.id
_entity.type
_entity.pdbx_description
1 polymer ?
#
loop_
_entity_poly.entity_id
_entity_poly.type
_entity_poly.pdbx_seq_one_letter_code
_entity_poly.pdbx_strand_id
1 'polypeptide(L)'
;MLFTALISFGTLAVFAALIQQPLVFPSLGATAFVFYFSSNSVQAAPRNVFCGQLIGVVAGVFALFVFGLLDAGPDLVGVSWPRAGALTLALCLTLAAMVWLHVPHAPAGATTLIVAAGLITAPSQLAILLLAVLVMIGQAILINRALGVPFPLWGPRGDASA
;
A
#
# COMPACT_ATOMS: atom_id res chain seq x y z
N MET A 1 -18.96 -9.06 -1.70
CA MET A 1 -17.55 -9.13 -1.25
C MET A 1 -16.67 -9.95 -2.20
N LEU A 2 -16.91 -11.26 -2.40
CA LEU A 2 -16.08 -12.06 -3.32
C LEU A 2 -16.09 -11.48 -4.74
N PHE A 3 -17.26 -11.10 -5.26
CA PHE A 3 -17.39 -10.46 -6.57
C PHE A 3 -16.67 -9.11 -6.69
N THR A 4 -16.75 -8.25 -5.67
CA THR A 4 -16.10 -6.92 -5.70
C THR A 4 -14.59 -7.02 -5.58
N ALA A 5 -14.10 -7.94 -4.76
CA ALA A 5 -12.68 -8.29 -4.68
C ALA A 5 -12.21 -8.89 -6.00
N LEU A 6 -12.94 -9.84 -6.60
CA LEU A 6 -12.60 -10.46 -7.89
C LEU A 6 -12.50 -9.43 -9.01
N ILE A 7 -13.45 -8.48 -9.10
CA ILE A 7 -13.40 -7.41 -10.11
C ILE A 7 -12.14 -6.56 -9.93
N SER A 8 -11.89 -6.09 -8.71
CA SER A 8 -10.80 -5.14 -8.44
C SER A 8 -9.43 -5.79 -8.56
N PHE A 9 -9.25 -6.96 -7.96
CA PHE A 9 -8.01 -7.72 -8.05
C PHE A 9 -7.81 -8.36 -9.43
N GLY A 10 -8.87 -8.88 -10.03
CA GLY A 10 -8.81 -9.51 -11.35
C GLY A 10 -8.42 -8.51 -12.43
N THR A 11 -8.96 -7.29 -12.39
CA THR A 11 -8.54 -6.23 -13.32
C THR A 11 -7.07 -5.87 -13.15
N LEU A 12 -6.59 -5.64 -11.92
CA LEU A 12 -5.18 -5.39 -11.66
C LEU A 12 -4.28 -6.55 -12.10
N ALA A 13 -4.71 -7.80 -11.90
CA ALA A 13 -3.97 -8.98 -12.33
C ALA A 13 -3.88 -9.09 -13.86
N VAL A 14 -4.96 -8.79 -14.57
CA VAL A 14 -4.94 -8.73 -16.04
C VAL A 14 -3.99 -7.63 -16.51
N PHE A 15 -4.05 -6.43 -15.94
CA PHE A 15 -3.11 -5.36 -16.28
C PHE A 15 -1.67 -5.71 -15.95
N ALA A 16 -1.42 -6.37 -14.80
CA ALA A 16 -0.10 -6.87 -14.44
C ALA A 16 0.45 -7.83 -15.50
N ALA A 17 -0.38 -8.78 -15.94
CA ALA A 17 -0.02 -9.76 -16.96
C ALA A 17 0.22 -9.12 -18.33
N LEU A 18 -0.51 -8.07 -18.69
CA LEU A 18 -0.34 -7.38 -19.97
C LEU A 18 0.88 -6.46 -19.99
N ILE A 19 1.13 -5.74 -18.89
CA ILE A 19 2.19 -4.71 -18.80
C ILE A 19 3.53 -5.33 -18.33
N GLN A 20 3.51 -6.57 -17.83
CA GLN A 20 4.68 -7.28 -17.27
C GLN A 20 5.33 -6.47 -16.14
N GLN A 21 4.49 -5.88 -15.28
CA GLN A 21 4.90 -5.05 -14.15
C GLN A 21 4.24 -5.54 -12.87
N PRO A 22 4.86 -5.34 -11.70
CA PRO A 22 4.36 -5.84 -10.41
C PRO A 22 3.17 -5.00 -9.89
N LEU A 23 2.08 -4.96 -10.66
CA LEU A 23 0.84 -4.29 -10.30
C LEU A 23 0.04 -5.06 -9.24
N VAL A 24 0.35 -6.33 -9.03
CA VAL A 24 -0.23 -7.18 -7.97
C VAL A 24 0.86 -7.50 -6.96
N PHE A 25 0.76 -6.89 -5.78
CA PHE A 25 1.67 -7.12 -4.67
C PHE A 25 0.89 -7.35 -3.37
N PRO A 26 1.45 -8.09 -2.39
CA PRO A 26 0.70 -8.58 -1.23
C PRO A 26 -0.10 -7.53 -0.46
N SER A 27 0.41 -6.30 -0.32
CA SER A 27 -0.28 -5.26 0.45
C SER A 27 -1.58 -4.76 -0.21
N LEU A 28 -1.75 -4.91 -1.53
CA LEU A 28 -3.03 -4.61 -2.17
C LEU A 28 -4.13 -5.56 -1.68
N GLY A 29 -3.79 -6.81 -1.31
CA GLY A 29 -4.78 -7.79 -0.87
C GLY A 29 -5.42 -7.36 0.43
N ALA A 30 -4.58 -6.92 1.37
CA ALA A 30 -5.01 -6.31 2.61
C ALA A 30 -5.76 -4.97 2.37
N THR A 31 -5.36 -4.20 1.36
CA THR A 31 -6.07 -2.96 0.97
C THR A 31 -7.49 -3.25 0.46
N ALA A 32 -7.67 -4.25 -0.41
CA ALA A 32 -8.99 -4.70 -0.85
C ALA A 32 -9.84 -5.19 0.32
N PHE A 33 -9.23 -5.93 1.25
CA PHE A 33 -9.93 -6.36 2.47
C PHE A 33 -10.46 -5.14 3.25
N VAL A 34 -9.63 -4.12 3.48
CA VAL A 34 -10.07 -2.89 4.15
C VAL A 34 -11.18 -2.20 3.36
N PHE A 35 -11.08 -2.09 2.03
CA PHE A 35 -12.10 -1.43 1.19
C PHE A 35 -13.45 -2.13 1.15
N TYR A 36 -13.49 -3.45 1.21
CA TYR A 36 -14.72 -4.22 0.98
C TYR A 36 -15.26 -4.93 2.22
N PHE A 37 -14.45 -5.09 3.27
CA PHE A 37 -14.85 -5.69 4.54
C PHE A 37 -14.97 -4.66 5.66
N SER A 38 -14.16 -3.60 5.63
CA SER A 38 -14.13 -2.56 6.66
C SER A 38 -14.24 -1.17 6.03
N SER A 39 -15.16 -1.02 5.06
CA SER A 39 -15.34 0.19 4.25
C SER A 39 -15.67 1.45 5.07
N ASN A 40 -16.28 1.28 6.24
CA ASN A 40 -16.57 2.38 7.18
C ASN A 40 -15.39 2.74 8.09
N SER A 41 -14.31 1.98 8.07
CA SER A 41 -13.13 2.27 8.90
C SER A 41 -12.39 3.49 8.38
N VAL A 42 -11.75 4.23 9.29
CA VAL A 42 -10.84 5.33 8.93
C VAL A 42 -9.69 4.87 8.04
N GLN A 43 -9.33 3.57 8.08
CA GLN A 43 -8.27 2.99 7.24
C GLN A 43 -8.68 2.84 5.77
N ALA A 44 -9.99 2.82 5.49
CA ALA A 44 -10.53 2.73 4.12
C ALA A 44 -10.62 4.10 3.44
N ALA A 45 -10.39 5.21 4.17
CA ALA A 45 -10.43 6.54 3.60
C ALA A 45 -9.34 6.70 2.50
N PRO A 46 -9.69 7.16 1.28
CA PRO A 46 -8.74 7.33 0.18
C PRO A 46 -7.46 8.10 0.54
N ARG A 47 -7.59 9.17 1.34
CA ARG A 47 -6.46 9.95 1.87
C ARG A 47 -5.51 9.05 2.66
N ASN A 48 -6.04 8.24 3.57
CA ASN A 48 -5.23 7.41 4.45
C ASN A 48 -4.57 6.27 3.68
N VAL A 49 -5.27 5.68 2.72
CA VAL A 49 -4.71 4.67 1.81
C VAL A 49 -3.55 5.25 1.02
N PHE A 50 -3.77 6.33 0.28
CA PHE A 50 -2.74 6.89 -0.59
C PHE A 50 -1.54 7.42 0.22
N CYS A 51 -1.79 8.21 1.27
CA CYS A 51 -0.72 8.76 2.10
C CYS A 51 0.03 7.66 2.84
N GLY A 52 -0.65 6.65 3.39
CA GLY A 52 0.01 5.52 4.05
C GLY A 52 0.93 4.77 3.09
N GLN A 53 0.44 4.43 1.90
CA GLN A 53 1.23 3.74 0.87
C GLN A 53 2.44 4.58 0.41
N LEU A 54 2.25 5.89 0.22
CA LEU A 54 3.33 6.82 -0.13
C LEU A 54 4.39 6.89 0.97
N ILE A 55 3.98 7.02 2.24
CA ILE A 55 4.89 6.98 3.40
C ILE A 55 5.69 5.68 3.40
N GLY A 56 5.03 4.54 3.16
CA GLY A 56 5.69 3.25 3.13
C GLY A 56 6.75 3.12 2.04
N VAL A 57 6.46 3.63 0.85
CA VAL A 57 7.43 3.70 -0.25
C VAL A 57 8.62 4.57 0.12
N VAL A 58 8.37 5.79 0.59
CA VAL A 58 9.43 6.76 0.93
C VAL A 58 10.31 6.24 2.07
N ALA A 59 9.72 5.70 3.13
CA ALA A 59 10.45 5.13 4.25
C ALA A 59 11.29 3.92 3.84
N GLY A 60 10.75 3.05 2.97
CA GLY A 60 11.48 1.91 2.41
C GLY A 60 12.71 2.34 1.61
N VAL A 61 12.54 3.27 0.66
CA VAL A 61 13.65 3.80 -0.16
C VAL A 61 14.67 4.52 0.72
N PHE A 62 14.21 5.33 1.67
CA PHE A 62 15.09 6.05 2.59
C PHE A 62 15.94 5.08 3.43
N ALA A 63 15.35 4.01 3.95
CA ALA A 63 16.10 3.01 4.70
C ALA A 63 17.13 2.28 3.80
N LEU A 64 16.77 1.94 2.56
CA LEU A 64 17.74 1.39 1.61
C LEU A 64 18.91 2.34 1.39
N PHE A 65 18.65 3.63 1.23
CA PHE A 65 19.69 4.65 1.09
C PHE A 65 20.61 4.71 2.32
N VAL A 66 20.05 4.77 3.53
CA VAL A 66 20.81 4.83 4.80
C VAL A 66 21.75 3.63 4.97
N PHE A 67 21.31 2.44 4.56
CA PHE A 67 22.09 1.21 4.68
C PHE A 67 22.93 0.87 3.43
N GLY A 68 22.94 1.73 2.40
CA GLY A 68 23.72 1.52 1.17
C GLY A 68 23.21 0.38 0.28
N LEU A 69 21.89 0.13 0.27
CA LEU A 69 21.22 -1.00 -0.38
C LEU A 69 20.37 -0.61 -1.59
N LEU A 70 20.48 0.62 -2.12
CA LEU A 70 19.65 1.07 -3.25
C LEU A 70 19.86 0.22 -4.52
N ASP A 71 21.10 -0.16 -4.79
CA ASP A 71 21.48 -0.99 -5.95
C ASP A 71 21.54 -2.49 -5.60
N ALA A 72 21.24 -2.84 -4.34
CA ALA A 72 21.27 -4.22 -3.87
C ALA A 72 19.95 -4.93 -4.22
N GLY A 73 20.06 -6.08 -4.89
CA GLY A 73 18.93 -6.97 -5.15
C GLY A 73 18.30 -7.53 -3.86
N PRO A 74 17.13 -8.19 -3.97
CA PRO A 74 16.43 -8.71 -2.81
C PRO A 74 17.13 -9.91 -2.16
N ASP A 75 17.11 -9.94 -0.83
CA ASP A 75 17.66 -11.02 0.01
C ASP A 75 16.60 -12.13 0.18
N LEU A 76 16.55 -13.10 -0.74
CA LEU A 76 15.47 -14.11 -0.79
C LEU A 76 15.72 -15.37 0.08
N VAL A 77 16.95 -15.59 0.55
CA VAL A 77 17.33 -16.81 1.29
C VAL A 77 17.78 -16.51 2.71
N GLY A 78 18.43 -15.37 2.95
CA GLY A 78 18.87 -14.95 4.27
C GLY A 78 19.03 -13.43 4.32
N VAL A 79 18.68 -12.84 5.46
CA VAL A 79 18.68 -11.38 5.64
C VAL A 79 20.04 -10.94 6.16
N SER A 80 20.76 -10.13 5.38
CA SER A 80 22.03 -9.53 5.83
C SER A 80 21.80 -8.53 6.98
N TRP A 81 22.81 -8.27 7.81
CA TRP A 81 22.69 -7.29 8.89
C TRP A 81 22.28 -5.88 8.43
N PRO A 82 22.83 -5.33 7.33
CA PRO A 82 22.35 -4.06 6.77
C PRO A 82 20.87 -4.14 6.35
N ARG A 83 20.45 -5.26 5.74
CA ARG A 83 19.05 -5.45 5.33
C ARG A 83 18.12 -5.54 6.52
N ALA A 84 18.51 -6.23 7.59
CA ALA A 84 17.75 -6.27 8.83
C ALA A 84 17.55 -4.87 9.40
N GLY A 85 18.62 -4.07 9.44
CA GLY A 85 18.55 -2.66 9.83
C GLY A 85 17.62 -1.83 8.96
N ALA A 86 17.69 -2.00 7.63
CA ALA A 86 16.83 -1.30 6.69
C ALA A 86 15.34 -1.66 6.87
N LEU A 87 15.02 -2.94 7.02
CA LEU A 87 13.65 -3.41 7.28
C LEU A 87 13.09 -2.81 8.58
N THR A 88 13.87 -2.84 9.65
CA THR A 88 13.48 -2.29 10.95
C THR A 88 13.27 -0.77 10.88
N LEU A 89 14.25 -0.04 10.34
CA LEU A 89 14.18 1.42 10.22
C LEU A 89 12.98 1.85 9.37
N ALA A 90 12.81 1.23 8.20
CA ALA A 90 11.71 1.54 7.30
C ALA A 90 10.36 1.35 7.99
N LEU A 91 10.14 0.20 8.64
CA LEU A 91 8.87 -0.09 9.29
C LEU A 91 8.59 0.89 10.44
N CYS A 92 9.58 1.15 11.30
CA CYS A 92 9.43 2.11 12.39
C CYS A 92 9.07 3.51 11.88
N LEU A 93 9.74 3.99 10.83
CA LEU A 93 9.45 5.28 10.21
C LEU A 93 8.04 5.33 9.63
N THR A 94 7.62 4.28 8.90
CA THR A 94 6.27 4.22 8.33
C THR A 94 5.20 4.28 9.41
N LEU A 95 5.33 3.45 10.45
CA LEU A 95 4.36 3.42 11.53
C LEU A 95 4.31 4.75 12.29
N ALA A 96 5.46 5.31 12.65
CA ALA A 96 5.55 6.59 13.33
C ALA A 96 4.96 7.73 12.50
N ALA A 97 5.28 7.80 11.20
CA ALA A 97 4.77 8.82 10.31
C ALA A 97 3.26 8.71 10.09
N MET A 98 2.71 7.50 9.93
CA MET A 98 1.26 7.33 9.80
C MET A 98 0.49 7.75 11.06
N VAL A 99 1.03 7.46 12.25
CA VAL A 99 0.47 7.92 13.53
C VAL A 99 0.54 9.44 13.60
N TRP A 100 1.71 10.02 13.35
CA TRP A 100 1.93 11.46 13.45
C TRP A 100 1.06 12.26 12.47
N LEU A 101 0.90 11.78 11.23
CA LEU A 101 0.11 12.44 10.18
C LEU A 101 -1.37 12.05 10.19
N HIS A 102 -1.79 11.20 11.13
CA HIS A 102 -3.17 10.73 11.27
C HIS A 102 -3.71 10.12 9.96
N VAL A 103 -2.93 9.23 9.37
CA VAL A 103 -3.24 8.50 8.11
C VAL A 103 -3.09 6.99 8.32
N PRO A 104 -3.78 6.38 9.31
CA PRO A 104 -3.64 4.96 9.58
C PRO A 104 -4.08 4.14 8.36
N HIS A 105 -3.18 3.31 7.86
CA HIS A 105 -3.48 2.33 6.83
C HIS A 105 -2.53 1.14 6.98
N ALA A 106 -2.94 0.15 7.78
CA ALA A 106 -2.09 -1.01 8.11
C ALA A 106 -1.43 -1.69 6.88
N PRO A 107 -2.09 -1.82 5.70
CA PRO A 107 -1.45 -2.40 4.52
C PRO A 107 -0.17 -1.68 4.05
N ALA A 108 0.02 -0.40 4.37
CA ALA A 108 1.23 0.34 4.06
C ALA A 108 2.49 -0.24 4.72
N GLY A 109 2.35 -0.89 5.88
CA GLY A 109 3.46 -1.60 6.54
C GLY A 109 4.02 -2.71 5.65
N ALA A 110 3.16 -3.47 4.96
CA ALA A 110 3.61 -4.50 4.01
C ALA A 110 4.30 -3.89 2.78
N THR A 111 3.79 -2.77 2.25
CA THR A 111 4.46 -2.02 1.16
C THR A 111 5.86 -1.57 1.56
N THR A 112 6.00 -1.06 2.78
CA THR A 112 7.30 -0.66 3.34
C THR A 112 8.29 -1.82 3.31
N LEU A 113 7.86 -2.99 3.78
CA LEU A 113 8.72 -4.19 3.82
C LEU A 113 9.04 -4.71 2.43
N ILE A 114 8.11 -4.62 1.46
CA ILE A 114 8.37 -4.99 0.06
C ILE A 114 9.51 -4.13 -0.52
N VAL A 115 9.45 -2.82 -0.29
CA VAL A 115 10.49 -1.89 -0.77
C VAL A 115 11.81 -2.12 -0.02
N ALA A 116 11.79 -2.16 1.32
CA ALA A 116 13.00 -2.33 2.13
C ALA A 116 13.65 -3.72 1.96
N ALA A 117 12.89 -4.76 1.59
CA ALA A 117 13.41 -6.06 1.21
C ALA A 117 14.11 -6.06 -0.16
N GLY A 118 13.97 -4.98 -0.94
CA GLY A 118 14.57 -4.88 -2.27
C GLY A 118 13.74 -5.52 -3.39
N LEU A 119 12.47 -5.88 -3.12
CA LEU A 119 11.62 -6.55 -4.11
C LEU A 119 11.09 -5.60 -5.19
N ILE A 120 10.77 -4.37 -4.80
CA ILE A 120 10.30 -3.31 -5.70
C ILE A 120 11.04 -2.03 -5.34
N THR A 121 12.04 -1.67 -6.14
CA THR A 121 12.93 -0.52 -5.87
C THR A 121 13.12 0.39 -7.08
N ALA A 122 12.90 -0.12 -8.29
CA ALA A 122 13.05 0.69 -9.50
C ALA A 122 12.03 1.85 -9.48
N PRO A 123 12.43 3.09 -9.79
CA PRO A 123 11.55 4.25 -9.76
C PRO A 123 10.26 4.08 -10.58
N SER A 124 10.35 3.41 -11.73
CA SER A 124 9.20 3.08 -12.57
C SER A 124 8.23 2.12 -11.87
N GLN A 125 8.74 1.09 -11.19
CA GLN A 125 7.91 0.13 -10.46
C GLN A 125 7.27 0.78 -9.23
N LEU A 126 7.96 1.68 -8.53
CA LEU A 126 7.40 2.44 -7.41
C LEU A 126 6.28 3.38 -7.88
N ALA A 127 6.43 4.02 -9.04
CA ALA A 127 5.37 4.82 -9.65
C ALA A 127 4.15 3.95 -10.03
N ILE A 128 4.40 2.78 -10.62
CA ILE A 128 3.36 1.81 -10.98
C ILE A 128 2.63 1.28 -9.74
N LEU A 129 3.35 1.04 -8.64
CA LEU A 129 2.80 0.65 -7.35
C LEU A 129 1.78 1.69 -6.86
N LEU A 130 2.17 2.97 -6.83
CA LEU A 130 1.27 4.05 -6.42
C LEU A 130 0.10 4.24 -7.39
N LEU A 131 0.32 4.03 -8.68
CA LEU A 131 -0.75 4.04 -9.68
C LEU A 131 -1.76 2.91 -9.43
N ALA A 132 -1.31 1.70 -9.09
CA ALA A 132 -2.20 0.59 -8.73
C ALA A 132 -3.07 0.95 -7.51
N VAL A 133 -2.48 1.61 -6.52
CA VAL A 133 -3.21 2.12 -5.34
C VAL A 133 -4.29 3.12 -5.75
N LEU A 134 -3.99 4.07 -6.65
CA LEU A 134 -4.97 5.04 -7.16
C LEU A 134 -6.11 4.36 -7.93
N VAL A 135 -5.79 3.35 -8.76
CA VAL A 135 -6.81 2.55 -9.46
C VAL A 135 -7.72 1.84 -8.47
N MET A 136 -7.17 1.20 -7.43
CA MET A 136 -7.98 0.56 -6.39
C MET A 136 -8.84 1.53 -5.61
N ILE A 137 -8.34 2.73 -5.29
CA ILE A 137 -9.12 3.79 -4.66
C ILE A 137 -10.32 4.15 -5.56
N GLY A 138 -10.09 4.36 -6.86
CA GLY A 138 -11.14 4.66 -7.82
C GLY A 138 -12.19 3.54 -7.91
N GLN A 139 -11.74 2.28 -7.96
CA GLN A 139 -12.62 1.11 -7.94
C GLN A 139 -13.43 1.02 -6.65
N ALA A 140 -12.80 1.25 -5.49
CA ALA A 140 -13.48 1.23 -4.21
C ALA A 140 -14.56 2.30 -4.12
N ILE A 141 -14.28 3.53 -4.56
CA ILE A 141 -15.27 4.62 -4.61
C ILE A 141 -16.43 4.25 -5.52
N LEU A 142 -16.14 3.81 -6.75
CA LEU A 142 -17.16 3.50 -7.76
C LEU A 142 -18.04 2.33 -7.33
N ILE A 143 -17.43 1.21 -6.92
CA ILE A 143 -18.13 -0.03 -6.58
C ILE A 143 -18.97 0.16 -5.32
N ASN A 144 -18.41 0.72 -4.24
CA ASN A 144 -19.18 0.91 -3.00
C ASN A 144 -20.38 1.82 -3.24
N ARG A 145 -20.22 2.93 -3.97
CA ARG A 145 -21.33 3.84 -4.26
C ARG A 145 -22.37 3.23 -5.19
N ALA A 146 -21.96 2.46 -6.20
CA ALA A 146 -22.89 1.74 -7.07
C ALA A 146 -23.73 0.70 -6.31
N LEU A 147 -23.20 0.16 -5.22
CA LEU A 147 -23.89 -0.76 -4.32
C LEU A 147 -24.68 -0.05 -3.20
N GLY A 148 -24.78 1.28 -3.23
CA GLY A 148 -25.45 2.07 -2.19
C GLY A 148 -24.70 2.14 -0.86
N VAL A 149 -23.47 1.61 -0.79
CA VAL A 149 -22.61 1.68 0.39
C VAL A 149 -21.95 3.05 0.43
N PRO A 150 -22.18 3.85 1.48
CA PRO A 150 -21.66 5.21 1.51
C PRO A 150 -20.14 5.15 1.73
N PHE A 151 -19.35 5.55 0.73
CA PHE A 151 -17.88 5.55 0.79
C PHE A 151 -17.29 6.98 0.70
N PRO A 152 -16.27 7.34 1.49
CA PRO A 152 -15.64 8.66 1.45
C PRO A 152 -14.90 8.91 0.12
N LEU A 153 -14.86 10.17 -0.32
CA LEU A 153 -14.12 10.57 -1.52
C LEU A 153 -12.64 10.86 -1.26
N TRP A 154 -12.30 11.28 -0.03
CA TRP A 154 -10.94 11.66 0.31
C TRP A 154 -10.63 11.38 1.78
N GLY A 155 -11.03 12.27 2.68
CA GLY A 155 -10.79 12.12 4.12
C GLY A 155 -11.74 11.11 4.79
N PRO A 156 -11.38 10.61 5.99
CA PRO A 156 -12.30 9.87 6.83
C PRO A 156 -13.57 10.70 7.07
N ARG A 157 -14.72 10.03 7.17
CA ARG A 157 -15.90 10.68 7.73
C ARG A 157 -15.64 10.85 9.22
N GLY A 158 -15.76 12.08 9.73
CA GLY A 158 -15.59 12.36 11.15
C GLY A 158 -16.41 11.39 11.99
N ASP A 159 -15.82 10.91 13.08
CA ASP A 159 -16.43 9.90 13.93
C ASP A 159 -17.82 10.37 14.36
N ALA A 160 -18.86 9.60 14.04
CA ALA A 160 -20.14 9.71 14.72
C ALA A 160 -20.02 9.03 16.11
N SER A 161 -19.01 9.42 16.88
CA SER A 161 -18.79 9.10 18.31
C SER A 161 -17.38 9.56 18.71
N ALA A 162 -17.26 10.84 19.07
CA ALA A 162 -16.33 11.26 20.11
C ALA A 162 -17.09 11.26 21.44
#